data_AF-A0AAN1FF36-F1
#
_entry.id   AF-A0AAN1FF36-F1
#
_cell.length_a   1.000
_cell.length_b   1.000
_cell.length_c   1.000
_cell.angle_alpha   90.00
_cell.angle_beta   90.00
_cell.angle_gamma   90.00
#
_symmetry.space_group_name_H-M   'P 1'
#
loop_
_entity.id
_entity.type
_entity.pdbx_description
1 polymer ?
#
loop_
_entity_poly.entity_id
_entity_poly.type
_entity_poly.pdbx_seq_one_letter_code
_entity_poly.pdbx_strand_id
1 'polypeptide(L)' 'MNKEQFLEELTEILQLDDQLKESVNIKDLEEWDSMAHLGVISMFDIELSKSITNAELKEVETVSDLMALAGL' A
#
# COMPACT_ATOMS: atom_id res chain seq x y z
N MET A 1 13.10 -1.06 -3.64
CA MET A 1 11.89 -1.69 -4.18
C MET A 1 11.58 -1.15 -5.57
N ASN A 2 11.06 -2.00 -6.48
CA ASN A 2 10.49 -1.61 -7.77
C ASN A 2 8.93 -1.74 -7.74
N LYS A 3 8.25 -1.38 -8.83
CA LYS A 3 6.77 -1.40 -8.90
C LYS A 3 6.16 -2.77 -8.70
N GLU A 4 6.75 -3.82 -9.29
CA GLU A 4 6.23 -5.18 -9.20
C GLU A 4 6.36 -5.72 -7.76
N GLN A 5 7.52 -5.51 -7.13
CA GLN A 5 7.75 -5.86 -5.73
C GLN A 5 6.78 -5.15 -4.78
N PHE A 6 6.47 -3.87 -5.05
CA PHE A 6 5.50 -3.13 -4.24
C PHE A 6 4.11 -3.75 -4.33
N LEU A 7 3.68 -4.13 -5.53
CA LEU A 7 2.39 -4.79 -5.73
C LEU A 7 2.33 -6.15 -5.04
N GLU A 8 3.40 -6.94 -5.14
CA GLU A 8 3.50 -8.24 -4.46
C GLU A 8 3.40 -8.08 -2.94
N GLU A 9 4.27 -7.26 -2.34
CA GLU A 9 4.24 -6.99 -0.89
C GLU A 9 2.89 -6.44 -0.42
N LEU A 10 2.31 -5.50 -1.17
CA LEU A 10 1.02 -4.93 -0.83
C LEU A 10 -0.11 -5.99 -0.92
N THR A 11 -0.05 -6.87 -1.92
CA THR A 11 -0.99 -7.99 -2.08
C THR A 11 -0.87 -8.95 -0.90
N GLU A 12 0.35 -9.24 -0.44
CA GLU A 12 0.60 -10.08 0.75
C GLU A 12 0.13 -9.43 2.05
N ILE A 13 0.40 -8.13 2.23
CA ILE A 13 -0.08 -7.35 3.40
C ILE A 13 -1.60 -7.38 3.47
N LEU A 14 -2.26 -7.22 2.33
CA LEU A 14 -3.72 -7.25 2.21
C LEU A 14 -4.30 -8.66 2.17
N GLN A 15 -3.45 -9.70 2.13
CA GLN A 15 -3.85 -11.10 2.06
C GLN A 15 -4.83 -11.38 0.91
N LEU A 16 -4.60 -10.73 -0.24
CA LEU A 16 -5.44 -10.90 -1.41
C LEU A 16 -5.03 -12.16 -2.17
N ASP A 17 -6.02 -12.89 -2.68
CA ASP A 17 -5.80 -14.08 -3.51
C ASP A 17 -5.21 -13.73 -4.89
N ASP A 18 -5.53 -12.54 -5.41
CA ASP A 18 -5.10 -12.04 -6.72
C ASP A 18 -4.18 -10.82 -6.58
N GLN A 19 -3.21 -10.72 -7.48
CA GLN A 19 -2.27 -9.60 -7.52
C GLN A 19 -3.00 -8.27 -7.75
N LEU A 20 -2.71 -7.29 -6.89
CA LEU A 20 -3.22 -5.93 -7.04
C LEU A 20 -2.74 -5.27 -8.33
N LYS A 21 -3.60 -4.39 -8.86
CA LYS A 21 -3.26 -3.52 -9.98
C LYS A 21 -3.24 -2.08 -9.51
N GLU A 22 -2.37 -1.29 -10.12
CA GLU A 22 -2.19 0.13 -9.82
C GLU A 22 -3.49 0.95 -9.96
N SER A 23 -4.38 0.55 -10.88
CA SER A 23 -5.68 1.19 -11.12
C SER A 23 -6.77 0.84 -10.09
N VAL A 24 -6.50 -0.06 -9.15
CA VAL A 24 -7.50 -0.47 -8.14
C VAL A 24 -7.64 0.63 -7.10
N ASN A 25 -8.89 0.95 -6.76
CA ASN A 25 -9.21 1.80 -5.62
C ASN A 25 -9.01 0.97 -4.34
N ILE A 26 -7.98 1.32 -3.57
CA ILE A 26 -7.60 0.57 -2.37
C ILE A 26 -8.64 0.75 -1.26
N LYS A 27 -9.36 1.87 -1.24
CA LYS A 27 -10.40 2.15 -0.24
C LYS A 27 -11.66 1.30 -0.42
N ASP A 28 -11.85 0.74 -1.62
CA ASP A 28 -12.98 -0.14 -1.90
C ASP A 28 -12.71 -1.60 -1.48
N LEU A 29 -11.46 -1.93 -1.12
CA LEU A 29 -11.10 -3.25 -0.62
C LEU A 29 -11.54 -3.40 0.84
N GLU A 30 -12.21 -4.51 1.15
CA GLU A 30 -12.61 -4.81 2.54
C GLU A 30 -11.39 -5.05 3.44
N GLU A 31 -10.31 -5.50 2.83
CA GLU A 31 -9.00 -5.78 3.40
C GLU A 31 -8.24 -4.50 3.76
N TRP A 32 -8.62 -3.32 3.24
CA TRP A 32 -8.01 -2.02 3.56
C TRP A 32 -8.45 -1.49 4.93
N ASP A 33 -8.15 -2.25 5.97
CA ASP A 33 -8.50 -1.98 7.35
C ASP A 33 -7.29 -1.41 8.15
N SER A 34 -7.46 -1.29 9.47
CA SER A 34 -6.38 -0.81 10.35
C SER A 34 -5.15 -1.74 10.38
N MET A 35 -5.32 -3.05 10.15
CA MET A 35 -4.20 -3.99 10.08
C MET A 35 -3.41 -3.79 8.80
N ALA A 36 -4.09 -3.64 7.66
CA ALA A 36 -3.43 -3.30 6.41
C ALA A 36 -2.69 -1.97 6.50
N HIS A 37 -3.27 -0.94 7.12
CA HIS A 37 -2.59 0.35 7.33
C HIS A 37 -1.29 0.18 8.12
N LEU A 38 -1.29 -0.62 9.19
CA LEU A 38 -0.08 -0.89 9.96
C LEU A 38 0.97 -1.65 9.13
N GLY A 39 0.55 -2.64 8.34
CA GLY A 39 1.42 -3.37 7.43
C GLY A 39 2.09 -2.46 6.41
N VAL A 40 1.32 -1.58 5.78
CA VAL A 40 1.84 -0.59 4.82
C VAL A 40 2.77 0.41 5.50
N ILE A 41 2.42 0.94 6.68
CA ILE A 41 3.32 1.85 7.43
C ILE A 41 4.65 1.16 7.72
N SER A 42 4.62 -0.10 8.18
CA SER A 42 5.81 -0.88 8.48
C SER A 42 6.64 -1.15 7.23
N MET A 43 6.00 -1.50 6.12
CA MET A 43 6.64 -1.71 4.82
C MET A 43 7.37 -0.43 4.37
N PHE A 44 6.72 0.73 4.47
CA PHE A 44 7.33 2.01 4.13
C PHE A 44 8.51 2.35 5.04
N ASP A 45 8.40 2.09 6.34
CA ASP A 45 9.47 2.39 7.30
C ASP A 45 10.70 1.49 7.08
N ILE A 46 10.47 0.18 6.86
CA ILE A 46 11.55 -0.81 6.73
C ILE A 46 12.17 -0.77 5.32
N GLU A 47 11.36 -0.88 4.27
CA GLU A 47 11.85 -1.06 2.89
C GLU A 47 12.21 0.26 2.22
N LEU A 48 11.52 1.34 2.58
CA LEU A 48 11.70 2.67 1.96
C LEU A 48 12.37 3.67 2.90
N SER A 49 12.58 3.33 4.18
CA SER A 49 13.05 4.27 5.20
C SER A 49 12.22 5.56 5.22
N LYS A 50 10.91 5.42 4.96
CA LYS A 50 9.93 6.51 4.92
C LYS A 50 8.88 6.26 5.99
N SER A 51 8.69 7.25 6.86
CA SER A 51 7.52 7.27 7.74
C SER A 51 6.37 7.97 7.03
N ILE A 52 5.28 7.23 6.81
CA ILE A 52 4.01 7.77 6.31
C ILE A 52 3.02 7.93 7.47
N THR A 53 2.21 8.98 7.39
CA THR A 53 1.20 9.26 8.40
C THR A 53 -0.15 8.67 8.01
N ASN A 54 -1.01 8.42 9.01
CA ASN A 54 -2.38 8.00 8.76
C ASN A 54 -3.19 9.06 8.00
N ALA A 55 -2.77 10.32 8.02
CA ALA A 55 -3.38 11.38 7.21
C ALA A 55 -3.09 11.16 5.73
N GLU A 56 -1.83 10.89 5.36
CA GLU A 56 -1.44 10.57 3.98
C GLU A 56 -2.14 9.31 3.46
N LEU A 57 -2.23 8.26 4.28
CA LEU A 57 -2.97 7.04 3.93
C LEU A 57 -4.47 7.28 3.71
N LYS A 58 -5.06 8.29 4.34
CA LYS A 58 -6.47 8.67 4.12
C LYS A 58 -6.67 9.44 2.83
N GLU A 59 -5.65 10.15 2.36
CA GLU A 59 -5.70 10.88 1.08
C GLU A 59 -5.53 9.92 -0.11
N VAL A 60 -4.83 8.80 0.07
CA VAL A 60 -4.67 7.75 -0.93
C VAL A 60 -6.03 7.16 -1.32
N GLU A 61 -6.34 7.15 -2.62
CA GLU A 61 -7.53 6.48 -3.16
C GLU A 61 -7.14 5.21 -3.90
N THR A 62 -6.10 5.28 -4.73
CA THR A 62 -5.70 4.15 -5.57
C THR A 62 -4.36 3.56 -5.14
N VAL A 63 -4.09 2.34 -5.58
CA VAL A 63 -2.76 1.71 -5.42
C VAL A 63 -1.68 2.57 -6.06
N SER A 64 -1.96 3.23 -7.19
CA SER A 64 -1.04 4.22 -7.80
C SER A 64 -0.69 5.37 -6.86
N ASP A 65 -1.64 5.90 -6.07
CA ASP A 65 -1.34 6.98 -5.12
C ASP A 65 -0.44 6.49 -3.98
N LEU A 66 -0.66 5.25 -3.52
CA LEU A 66 0.20 4.59 -2.54
C LEU A 66 1.63 4.44 -3.08
N MET A 67 1.78 4.01 -4.35
CA MET A 67 3.09 3.93 -5.01
C MET A 67 3.76 5.30 -5.15
N ALA A 68 2.99 6.35 -5.42
CA ALA A 68 3.53 7.71 -5.51
C ALA A 68 4.12 8.17 -4.17
N LEU A 69 3.48 7.85 -3.04
CA LEU A 69 4.04 8.08 -1.70
C LEU A 69 5.35 7.29 -1.51
N ALA A 70 5.39 6.05 -2.00
CA ALA A 70 6.60 5.23 -1.97
C ALA A 70 7.73 5.84 -2.82
N GLY A 71 7.40 6.66 -3.81
CA GLY A 71 8.35 7.29 -4.74
C GLY A 71 8.65 6.41 -5.95
N LEU A 72 7.66 5.61 -6.39
CA LEU A 72 7.74 4.70 -7.53
C LEU A 72 7.05 5.27 -8.79
#